data_AF-A0A455U9E9-F1
#
_entry.id   AF-A0A455U9E9-F1
#
_cell.length_a   1.000
_cell.length_b   1.000
_cell.length_c   1.000
_cell.angle_alpha   90.00
_cell.angle_beta   90.00
_cell.angle_gamma   90.00
#
_symmetry.space_group_name_H-M   'P 1'
#
loop_
_entity.id
_entity.type
_entity.pdbx_description
1 polymer ?
#
loop_
_entity_poly.entity_id
_entity_poly.type
_entity_poly.pdbx_seq_one_letter_code
_entity_poly.pdbx_strand_id
1 'polypeptide(L)'
;MASVHQVPVIFFCRNNGYAISTPAVEQFAADGIAPRAFGYHMHVIRVDGNDVLAVYEATRQARKIAVERNQPVLIEAMSYRLAAHSSL
;
A
#
# COMPACT_ATOMS: atom_id res chain seq x y z
N MET A 1 6.64 -14.68 -1.06
CA MET A 1 7.87 -14.77 -1.86
C MET A 1 8.83 -13.60 -1.60
N ALA A 2 8.42 -12.34 -1.75
CA ALA A 2 9.34 -11.20 -1.61
C ALA A 2 10.14 -11.16 -0.29
N SER A 3 9.51 -11.42 0.86
CA SER A 3 10.21 -11.47 2.15
C SER A 3 11.15 -12.66 2.29
N VAL A 4 10.76 -13.83 1.76
CA VAL A 4 11.58 -15.06 1.77
C VAL A 4 12.83 -14.88 0.92
N HIS A 5 12.70 -14.24 -0.24
CA HIS A 5 13.81 -13.99 -1.16
C HIS A 5 14.54 -12.66 -0.88
N GLN A 6 14.17 -11.93 0.17
CA GLN A 6 14.80 -10.66 0.55
C GLN A 6 14.92 -9.69 -0.65
N VAL A 7 13.83 -9.52 -1.39
CA VAL A 7 13.84 -8.69 -2.60
C VAL A 7 13.65 -7.21 -2.22
N PRO A 8 14.47 -6.29 -2.75
CA PRO A 8 14.30 -4.85 -2.56
C PRO A 8 13.14 -4.32 -3.42
N VAL A 9 11.90 -4.58 -2.97
CA VAL A 9 10.66 -4.21 -3.70
C VAL A 9 9.74 -3.34 -2.87
N ILE A 10 9.09 -2.38 -3.52
CA ILE A 10 8.01 -1.58 -2.92
C ILE A 10 6.69 -2.05 -3.50
N PHE A 11 5.80 -2.55 -2.64
CA PHE A 11 4.41 -2.77 -2.97
C PHE A 11 3.63 -1.48 -2.68
N PHE A 12 2.96 -0.94 -3.69
CA PHE A 12 2.19 0.30 -3.55
C PHE A 12 0.70 0.00 -3.73
N CYS A 13 -0.05 0.02 -2.62
CA CYS A 13 -1.48 -0.21 -2.63
C CYS A 13 -2.22 1.14 -2.64
N ARG A 14 -3.05 1.36 -3.67
CA ARG A 14 -4.04 2.44 -3.66
C ARG A 14 -5.31 1.93 -3.03
N ASN A 15 -5.54 2.30 -1.77
CA ASN A 15 -6.78 1.99 -1.08
C ASN A 15 -7.75 3.16 -1.27
N ASN A 16 -8.63 3.04 -2.26
CA ASN A 16 -9.60 4.06 -2.62
C ASN A 16 -11.03 3.78 -2.08
N GLY A 17 -11.16 2.78 -1.20
CA GLY A 17 -12.42 2.38 -0.57
C GLY A 17 -13.30 1.43 -1.37
N TYR A 18 -13.03 1.17 -2.66
CA TYR A 18 -13.94 0.38 -3.52
C TYR A 18 -13.24 -0.47 -4.59
N ALA A 19 -13.72 -1.70 -4.75
CA ALA A 19 -13.44 -2.54 -5.91
C ALA A 19 -14.73 -2.76 -6.71
N ILE A 20 -14.83 -2.14 -7.89
CA ILE A 20 -16.07 -2.09 -8.70
C ILE A 20 -17.23 -1.52 -7.85
N SER A 21 -18.13 -2.36 -7.34
CA SER A 21 -19.26 -2.01 -6.48
C SER A 21 -19.04 -2.36 -5.02
N THR A 22 -18.04 -3.19 -4.70
CA THR A 22 -17.84 -3.71 -3.35
C THR A 22 -17.03 -2.72 -2.50
N PRO A 23 -17.55 -2.29 -1.33
CA PRO A 23 -16.85 -1.40 -0.43
C PRO A 23 -15.75 -2.13 0.37
N ALA A 24 -14.74 -1.39 0.83
CA ALA A 24 -13.60 -1.94 1.57
C ALA A 24 -13.99 -2.81 2.78
N VAL A 25 -15.06 -2.47 3.50
CA VAL A 25 -15.58 -3.21 4.66
C VAL A 25 -16.10 -4.61 4.32
N GLU A 26 -16.48 -4.85 3.06
CA GLU A 26 -16.84 -6.17 2.54
C GLU A 26 -15.66 -6.88 1.88
N GLN A 27 -14.58 -6.15 1.53
CA GLN A 27 -13.37 -6.71 0.94
C GLN A 27 -12.44 -7.36 1.96
N PHE A 28 -12.39 -6.83 3.19
CA PHE A 28 -11.55 -7.33 4.25
C PHE A 28 -12.08 -6.94 5.63
N ALA A 29 -11.91 -7.84 6.60
CA ALA A 29 -12.27 -7.61 8.00
C ALA A 29 -11.18 -6.88 8.81
N ALA A 30 -9.95 -6.81 8.29
CA ALA A 30 -8.83 -6.13 8.94
C ALA A 30 -8.88 -4.61 8.69
N ASP A 31 -8.11 -3.84 9.45
CA ASP A 31 -7.87 -2.42 9.20
C ASP A 31 -7.03 -2.24 7.93
N GLY A 32 -7.64 -2.35 6.74
CA GLY A 32 -6.97 -2.12 5.46
C GLY A 32 -5.99 -3.23 5.05
N ILE A 33 -5.03 -2.84 4.21
CA ILE A 33 -3.99 -3.72 3.67
C ILE A 33 -2.72 -3.67 4.53
N ALA A 34 -2.43 -2.55 5.19
CA ALA A 34 -1.24 -2.39 6.01
C ALA A 34 -0.99 -3.55 7.02
N PRO A 35 -2.00 -4.07 7.76
CA PRO A 35 -1.78 -5.15 8.71
C PRO A 35 -1.24 -6.44 8.09
N ARG A 36 -1.50 -6.67 6.79
CA ARG A 36 -1.00 -7.86 6.08
C ARG A 36 0.52 -7.87 5.99
N ALA A 37 1.16 -6.70 5.95
CA ALA A 37 2.63 -6.59 5.93
C ALA A 37 3.28 -7.24 7.15
N PHE A 38 2.66 -7.14 8.34
CA PHE A 38 3.19 -7.76 9.56
C PHE A 38 3.27 -9.28 9.43
N GLY A 39 2.24 -9.91 8.86
CA GLY A 39 2.21 -11.35 8.64
C GLY A 39 3.32 -11.85 7.68
N TYR A 40 3.82 -10.97 6.81
CA TYR A 40 4.92 -11.26 5.89
C TYR A 40 6.26 -10.67 6.34
N HIS A 41 6.35 -10.11 7.55
CA HIS A 41 7.56 -9.46 8.06
C HIS A 41 8.09 -8.35 7.12
N MET A 42 7.18 -7.57 6.54
CA MET A 42 7.50 -6.44 5.67
C MET A 42 7.42 -5.13 6.46
N HIS A 43 8.26 -4.15 6.11
CA HIS A 43 8.05 -2.78 6.58
C HIS A 43 6.78 -2.21 5.95
N VAL A 44 6.03 -1.40 6.69
CA VAL A 44 4.76 -0.82 6.22
C VAL A 44 4.65 0.66 6.54
N ILE A 45 4.13 1.43 5.59
CA ILE A 45 3.84 2.86 5.71
C ILE A 45 2.41 3.09 5.21
N ARG A 46 1.54 3.66 6.05
CA ARG A 46 0.23 4.16 5.62
C ARG A 46 0.31 5.67 5.46
N VAL A 47 -0.22 6.19 4.36
CA VAL A 47 -0.12 7.62 4.00
C VAL A 47 -1.44 8.13 3.42
N ASP A 48 -1.71 9.43 3.58
CA ASP A 48 -2.76 10.10 2.81
C ASP A 48 -2.34 10.18 1.34
N GLY A 49 -3.05 9.46 0.48
CA GLY A 49 -2.81 9.38 -0.95
C GLY A 49 -3.22 10.62 -1.73
N ASN A 50 -3.94 11.56 -1.11
CA ASN A 50 -4.30 12.84 -1.71
C ASN A 50 -3.28 13.95 -1.41
N ASP A 51 -2.35 13.73 -0.46
CA ASP A 51 -1.20 14.60 -0.21
C ASP A 51 0.01 14.09 -1.00
N VAL A 52 0.34 14.77 -2.10
CA VAL A 52 1.45 14.40 -2.99
C VAL A 52 2.81 14.46 -2.29
N LEU A 53 3.01 15.39 -1.35
CA LEU A 53 4.27 15.51 -0.62
C LEU A 53 4.42 14.38 0.39
N ALA A 54 3.33 14.00 1.05
CA ALA A 54 3.31 12.84 1.95
C ALA A 54 3.61 11.54 1.18
N VAL A 55 3.00 11.33 0.02
CA VAL A 55 3.26 10.16 -0.85
C VAL A 55 4.72 10.16 -1.33
N TYR A 56 5.25 11.31 -1.71
CA TYR A 56 6.65 11.44 -2.12
C TYR A 56 7.60 11.04 -0.99
N GLU A 57 7.42 11.59 0.21
CA GLU A 57 8.26 11.27 1.36
C GLU A 57 8.15 9.79 1.77
N ALA A 58 6.93 9.24 1.81
CA ALA A 58 6.70 7.82 2.10
C ALA A 58 7.43 6.92 1.07
N THR A 59 7.37 7.27 -0.21
CA THR A 59 8.04 6.52 -1.29
C THR A 59 9.56 6.64 -1.18
N ARG A 60 10.08 7.82 -0.87
CA ARG A 60 11.51 8.06 -0.65
C ARG A 60 12.04 7.23 0.51
N GLN A 61 11.31 7.20 1.63
CA GLN A 61 11.64 6.39 2.80
C GLN A 61 11.56 4.89 2.51
N ALA A 62 10.50 4.43 1.85
CA ALA A 62 10.35 3.03 1.46
C ALA A 62 11.46 2.57 0.52
N ARG A 63 11.84 3.37 -0.47
CA ARG A 63 12.98 3.09 -1.36
C ARG A 63 14.27 2.95 -0.58
N LYS A 64 14.54 3.86 0.36
CA LYS A 64 15.73 3.80 1.21
C LYS A 64 15.77 2.48 1.98
N ILE A 65 14.70 2.12 2.67
CA ILE A 65 14.58 0.86 3.42
C ILE A 65 14.78 -0.35 2.49
N ALA A 66 14.08 -0.38 1.36
CA ALA A 66 14.09 -1.52 0.47
C ALA A 66 15.50 -1.80 -0.07
N VAL A 67 16.22 -0.77 -0.51
CA VAL A 67 17.57 -0.89 -1.09
C VAL A 67 18.62 -1.13 -0.02
N GLU A 68 18.58 -0.42 1.11
CA GLU A 68 19.62 -0.54 2.16
C GLU A 68 19.50 -1.86 2.93
N ARG A 69 18.28 -2.40 3.09
CA ARG A 69 18.03 -3.60 3.89
C ARG A 69 17.76 -4.86 3.05
N ASN A 70 17.65 -4.73 1.73
CA ASN A 70 17.16 -5.81 0.85
C ASN A 70 15.85 -6.42 1.39
N GLN A 71 14.90 -5.55 1.70
CA GLN A 71 13.63 -5.98 2.30
C GLN A 71 12.44 -5.39 1.54
N PRO A 72 11.36 -6.16 1.40
CA PRO A 72 10.14 -5.63 0.84
C PRO A 72 9.47 -4.60 1.77
N VAL A 73 8.91 -3.55 1.17
CA VAL A 73 8.15 -2.51 1.87
C VAL A 73 6.75 -2.39 1.26
N LEU A 74 5.72 -2.28 2.09
CA LEU A 74 4.35 -1.97 1.68
C LEU A 74 4.04 -0.50 1.96
N ILE A 75 3.56 0.23 0.95
CA ILE A 75 2.91 1.52 1.12
C ILE A 75 1.41 1.32 0.90
N GLU A 76 0.59 1.72 1.86
CA GLU A 76 -0.86 1.86 1.70
C GLU A 76 -1.22 3.34 1.59
N ALA A 77 -1.57 3.78 0.39
CA ALA A 77 -2.01 5.14 0.10
C ALA A 77 -3.53 5.21 0.18
N MET A 78 -4.04 5.84 1.23
CA MET A 78 -5.46 6.03 1.48
C MET A 78 -5.98 7.16 0.60
N SER A 79 -6.93 6.89 -0.29
CA SER A 79 -7.50 7.87 -1.21
C SER A 79 -8.99 7.57 -1.41
N TYR A 80 -9.60 8.19 -2.42
CA TYR A 80 -11.00 7.98 -2.76
C TYR A 80 -11.20 7.94 -4.28
N ARG A 81 -12.07 7.05 -4.76
CA ARG A 81 -12.38 6.94 -6.19
C ARG A 81 -13.50 7.93 -6.55
N LEU A 82 -13.12 9.07 -7.11
CA LEU A 82 -14.07 10.13 -7.49
C LEU A 82 -14.98 9.75 -8.67
N ALA A 83 -14.49 8.92 -9.59
CA ALA A 83 -15.23 8.51 -10.78
C ALA A 83 -15.81 7.10 -10.65
N ALA A 84 -16.72 6.75 -11.56
CA ALA A 84 -17.16 5.37 -11.76
C ALA A 84 -15.96 4.45 -12.02
N HIS A 85 -16.14 3.15 -11.75
CA HIS A 85 -15.10 2.16 -11.98
C HIS A 85 -14.65 2.09 -13.44
N SER A 86 -15.62 2.15 -14.36
CA SER A 86 -15.47 2.19 -15.81
C SER A 86 -16.61 3.02 -16.41
N SER A 87 -16.43 3.42 -17.67
CA SER A 87 -17.45 4.11 -18.48
C SER A 87 -18.34 3.16 -19.30
N LEU A 88 -18.12 1.86 -19.14
CA LEU A 88 -18.81 0.76 -19.82
C LEU A 88 -19.46 -0.14 -18.77
#